data_AF-A0A126ZEI5-F1
#
_entry.id   AF-A0A126ZEI5-F1
#
_cell.length_a   1.000
_cell.length_b   1.000
_cell.length_c   1.000
_cell.angle_alpha   90.00
_cell.angle_beta   90.00
_cell.angle_gamma   90.00
#
_symmetry.space_group_name_H-M   'P 1'
#
loop_
_entity.id
_entity.type
_entity.pdbx_description
1 polymer ?
#
loop_
_entity_poly.entity_id
_entity_poly.type
_entity_poly.pdbx_seq_one_letter_code
_entity_poly.pdbx_strand_id
1 'polypeptide(L)'
;MHSAPSVTYPVGRSRYATRLLALIWAAGACCAGAACYSLDHVGWRGLLLVASTVLAGAAALGSLIKAPVANLAFDGQRWSLSGEPSQQIADAIVVLDFQVLLLVRLDVPRASARWLWLERRAQPAIWHDVRRALYSRAPSAVERALPGVP
;
A
#
# COMPACT_ATOMS: atom_id res chain seq x y z
N MET A 1 -13.48 25.72 -8.07
CA MET A 1 -13.07 24.30 -7.92
C MET A 1 -11.60 24.30 -7.56
N HIS A 2 -11.23 23.94 -6.33
CA HIS A 2 -9.83 23.95 -5.91
C HIS A 2 -9.17 22.65 -6.38
N SER A 3 -8.41 22.71 -7.47
CA SER A 3 -7.57 21.61 -7.91
C SER A 3 -6.60 21.22 -6.80
N ALA A 4 -6.38 19.93 -6.60
CA ALA A 4 -5.40 19.47 -5.63
C ALA A 4 -3.99 19.96 -6.04
N PRO A 5 -3.16 20.41 -5.08
CA PRO A 5 -1.84 20.94 -5.37
C PRO A 5 -0.94 19.86 -5.96
N SER A 6 -0.02 20.25 -6.84
CA SER A 6 1.03 19.34 -7.30
C SER A 6 1.91 18.96 -6.12
N VAL A 7 2.09 17.65 -5.90
CA VAL A 7 2.81 17.13 -4.72
C VAL A 7 3.72 16.00 -5.13
N THR A 8 4.94 16.00 -4.61
CA THR A 8 5.89 14.91 -4.77
C THR A 8 6.19 14.32 -3.39
N TYR A 9 5.89 13.03 -3.22
CA TYR A 9 6.05 12.33 -1.96
C TYR A 9 7.00 11.14 -2.07
N PRO A 10 8.02 11.03 -1.22
CA PRO A 10 8.93 9.90 -1.23
C PRO A 10 8.19 8.66 -0.73
N VAL A 11 8.26 7.59 -1.51
CA VAL A 11 7.73 6.27 -1.16
C VAL A 11 8.89 5.29 -1.02
N GLY A 12 8.80 4.41 -0.02
CA GLY A 12 9.89 3.51 0.30
C GLY A 12 9.57 2.60 1.48
N ARG A 13 10.60 2.14 2.16
CA ARG A 13 10.46 1.22 3.30
C ARG A 13 9.80 1.95 4.49
N SER A 14 8.51 1.69 4.70
CA SER A 14 7.79 2.24 5.86
C SER A 14 8.08 1.44 7.13
N ARG A 15 8.53 2.16 8.18
CA ARG A 15 8.75 1.57 9.51
C ARG A 15 7.43 1.21 10.18
N TYR A 16 6.39 2.02 9.98
CA TYR A 16 5.06 1.74 10.53
C TYR A 16 4.41 0.53 9.86
N ALA A 17 4.51 0.41 8.53
CA ALA A 17 4.04 -0.79 7.83
C ALA A 17 4.76 -2.06 8.32
N THR A 18 6.08 -2.00 8.48
CA THR A 18 6.88 -3.12 8.99
C THR A 18 6.43 -3.54 10.38
N ARG A 19 6.26 -2.57 11.31
CA ARG A 19 5.79 -2.84 12.68
C ARG A 19 4.37 -3.40 12.69
N LEU A 20 3.46 -2.84 11.89
CA LEU A 20 2.09 -3.32 11.81
C LEU A 20 2.02 -4.77 11.32
N LEU A 21 2.73 -5.09 10.23
CA LEU A 21 2.80 -6.46 9.71
C LEU A 21 3.44 -7.42 10.72
N ALA A 22 4.50 -7.00 11.41
CA ALA A 22 5.15 -7.79 12.44
C ALA A 22 4.22 -8.07 13.64
N LEU A 23 3.45 -7.08 14.09
CA LEU A 23 2.49 -7.23 15.19
C LEU A 23 1.34 -8.17 14.79
N ILE A 24 0.79 -8.00 13.58
CA ILE A 24 -0.27 -8.87 13.07
C ILE A 24 0.24 -10.31 12.95
N TRP A 25 1.43 -10.49 12.40
CA TRP A 25 2.05 -11.81 12.28
C TRP A 25 2.33 -12.44 13.65
N ALA A 26 2.89 -11.67 14.59
CA ALA A 26 3.17 -12.16 15.95
C ALA A 26 1.89 -12.56 16.68
N ALA A 27 0.82 -11.75 16.57
CA ALA A 27 -0.49 -12.12 17.13
C ALA A 27 -1.02 -13.42 16.51
N GLY A 28 -0.92 -13.57 15.18
CA GLY A 28 -1.28 -14.82 14.49
C GLY A 28 -0.45 -16.02 14.95
N ALA A 29 0.86 -15.85 15.13
CA ALA A 29 1.75 -16.89 15.64
C ALA A 29 1.45 -17.27 17.10
N CYS A 30 1.12 -16.30 17.95
CA CYS A 30 0.65 -16.56 19.31
C CYS A 30 -0.66 -17.36 19.32
N CYS A 31 -1.63 -16.98 18.49
CA CYS A 31 -2.88 -17.72 18.34
C CYS A 31 -2.65 -19.15 17.82
N ALA A 32 -1.77 -19.31 16.82
CA ALA A 32 -1.39 -20.62 16.31
C ALA A 32 -0.71 -21.48 17.37
N GLY A 33 0.21 -20.90 18.15
CA GLY A 33 0.89 -21.57 19.26
C GLY A 33 -0.08 -21.98 20.37
N ALA A 34 -0.99 -21.08 20.77
CA ALA A 34 -2.02 -21.38 21.76
C ALA A 34 -2.97 -22.49 21.27
N ALA A 35 -3.38 -22.45 20.00
CA ALA A 35 -4.19 -23.51 19.39
C ALA A 35 -3.44 -24.85 19.40
N CYS A 36 -2.16 -24.88 19.05
CA CYS A 36 -1.35 -26.09 19.10
C CYS A 36 -1.17 -26.62 20.53
N TYR A 37 -1.05 -25.73 21.53
CA TYR A 37 -0.95 -26.11 22.94
C TYR A 37 -2.25 -26.75 23.47
N SER A 38 -3.40 -26.26 23.02
CA SER A 38 -4.71 -26.80 23.42
C SER A 38 -5.09 -28.10 22.72
N LEU A 39 -4.32 -28.55 21.73
CA LEU A 39 -4.57 -29.81 21.03
C LEU A 39 -3.84 -30.95 21.74
N ASP A 40 -4.59 -32.00 22.11
CA ASP A 40 -4.00 -33.20 22.73
C ASP A 40 -2.94 -33.86 21.83
N HIS A 41 -3.10 -33.76 20.51
CA HIS A 41 -2.13 -34.23 19.51
C HIS A 41 -2.01 -33.21 18.36
N VAL A 42 -0.80 -32.77 18.08
CA VAL A 42 -0.49 -31.94 16.90
C VAL A 42 -0.48 -32.82 15.65
N GLY A 43 -1.68 -33.07 15.10
CA GLY A 43 -1.84 -33.75 13.82
C GLY A 43 -1.53 -32.84 12.62
N TRP A 44 -1.88 -33.32 11.42
CA TRP A 44 -1.71 -32.58 10.15
C TRP A 44 -2.33 -31.17 10.17
N ARG A 45 -3.41 -30.97 10.93
CA ARG A 45 -4.08 -29.67 11.11
C ARG A 45 -3.17 -28.65 11.80
N GLY A 46 -2.45 -29.05 12.84
CA GLY A 46 -1.49 -28.20 13.53
C GLY A 46 -0.28 -27.88 12.66
N LEU A 47 0.21 -28.88 11.92
CA LEU A 47 1.28 -28.67 10.93
C LEU A 47 0.87 -27.66 9.85
N LEU A 48 -0.34 -27.76 9.29
CA LEU A 48 -0.85 -26.78 8.33
C LEU A 48 -0.99 -25.38 8.94
N LEU A 49 -1.44 -25.27 10.19
CA LEU A 49 -1.55 -23.99 10.87
C LEU A 49 -0.18 -23.31 11.07
N VAL A 50 0.81 -24.09 11.52
CA VAL A 50 2.19 -23.60 11.65
C VAL A 50 2.77 -23.22 10.28
N ALA A 51 2.62 -24.10 9.28
CA ALA A 51 3.12 -23.85 7.93
C ALA A 51 2.51 -22.59 7.31
N SER A 52 1.19 -22.42 7.41
CA SER A 52 0.50 -21.22 6.91
C SER A 52 0.96 -19.95 7.62
N THR A 53 1.18 -20.00 8.94
CA THR A 53 1.72 -18.88 9.73
C THR A 53 3.13 -18.49 9.27
N VAL A 54 4.00 -19.48 9.07
CA VAL A 54 5.37 -19.25 8.57
C VAL A 54 5.35 -18.67 7.15
N LEU A 55 4.53 -19.23 6.26
CA LEU A 55 4.38 -18.75 4.89
C LEU A 55 3.85 -17.31 4.84
N ALA A 56 2.88 -16.96 5.69
CA ALA A 56 2.38 -15.60 5.81
C ALA A 56 3.48 -14.62 6.25
N GLY A 57 4.31 -15.03 7.22
CA GLY A 57 5.47 -14.24 7.66
C GLY A 57 6.50 -14.04 6.55
N ALA A 58 6.84 -15.10 5.82
CA ALA A 58 7.74 -15.04 4.67
C ALA A 58 7.21 -14.13 3.55
N ALA A 59 5.91 -14.21 3.25
CA ALA A 59 5.26 -13.36 2.27
C ALA A 59 5.26 -11.88 2.70
N ALA A 60 4.96 -11.60 3.98
CA ALA A 60 5.02 -10.25 4.54
C ALA A 60 6.44 -9.68 4.43
N LEU A 61 7.47 -10.44 4.83
CA LEU A 61 8.86 -10.03 4.71
C LEU A 61 9.27 -9.80 3.24
N GLY A 62 8.88 -10.70 2.34
CA GLY A 62 9.12 -10.57 0.91
C GLY A 62 8.51 -9.30 0.32
N SER A 63 7.29 -8.94 0.72
CA SER A 63 6.65 -7.70 0.28
C SER A 63 7.36 -6.44 0.78
N LEU A 64 7.91 -6.48 2.01
CA LEU A 64 8.69 -5.38 2.58
C LEU A 64 10.07 -5.22 1.92
N ILE A 65 10.73 -6.33 1.55
CA ILE A 65 12.01 -6.29 0.83
C ILE A 65 11.83 -5.77 -0.59
N LYS A 66 10.75 -6.18 -1.26
CA LYS A 66 10.41 -5.76 -2.62
C LYS A 66 9.76 -4.37 -2.69
N ALA A 67 9.55 -3.70 -1.55
CA ALA A 67 8.94 -2.38 -1.52
C ALA A 67 9.82 -1.39 -2.31
N PRO A 68 9.31 -0.79 -3.40
CA PRO A 68 10.09 0.09 -4.25
C PRO A 68 10.44 1.38 -3.51
N VAL A 69 11.68 1.85 -3.69
CA VAL A 69 12.08 3.20 -3.31
C VAL A 69 11.90 4.08 -4.54
N ALA A 70 10.95 5.01 -4.47
CA ALA A 70 10.57 5.86 -5.59
C ALA A 70 9.96 7.17 -5.08
N ASN A 71 9.71 8.12 -5.97
CA ASN A 71 8.94 9.31 -5.65
C ASN A 71 7.58 9.22 -6.34
N LEU A 72 6.51 9.34 -5.55
CA LEU A 72 5.15 9.43 -6.03
C LEU A 72 4.82 10.90 -6.27
N ALA A 73 4.65 11.28 -7.54
CA ALA A 73 4.35 12.65 -7.95
C ALA A 73 2.93 12.77 -8.50
N PHE A 74 2.21 13.80 -8.06
CA PHE A 74 0.91 14.19 -8.57
C PHE A 74 1.03 15.53 -9.31
N ASP A 75 0.58 15.56 -10.56
CA ASP A 75 0.66 16.75 -11.42
C ASP A 75 -0.60 17.64 -11.38
N GLY A 76 -1.59 17.28 -10.56
CA GLY A 76 -2.91 17.93 -10.52
C GLY A 76 -4.01 17.12 -11.20
N GLN A 77 -3.66 16.11 -12.01
CA GLN A 77 -4.60 15.24 -12.73
C GLN A 77 -4.26 13.76 -12.61
N ARG A 78 -2.98 13.39 -12.60
CA ARG A 78 -2.48 12.02 -12.68
C ARG A 78 -1.39 11.79 -11.66
N TRP A 79 -1.32 10.55 -11.21
CA TRP A 79 -0.19 10.09 -10.41
C TRP A 79 0.89 9.57 -11.31
N SER A 80 2.14 9.72 -10.89
CA SER A 80 3.28 9.18 -11.57
C SER A 80 4.31 8.68 -10.58
N LEU A 81 5.01 7.62 -10.96
CA LEU A 81 6.10 7.07 -10.16
C LEU A 81 7.43 7.43 -10.81
N SER A 82 8.25 8.23 -10.13
CA SER A 82 9.61 8.59 -10.55
C SER A 82 10.62 7.68 -9.85
N GLY A 83 11.60 7.15 -10.58
CA GLY A 83 12.59 6.18 -10.07
C GLY A 83 13.04 5.14 -11.11
N GLU A 84 12.34 5.09 -12.25
CA GLU A 84 12.70 4.36 -13.47
C GLU A 84 13.01 5.38 -14.58
N PRO A 85 13.76 5.02 -15.66
CA PRO A 85 14.11 5.95 -16.74
C PRO A 85 12.90 6.53 -17.48
N SER A 86 11.69 5.99 -17.28
CA SER A 86 10.44 6.53 -17.77
C SER A 86 9.49 6.81 -16.60
N GLN A 87 8.99 8.05 -16.54
CA GLN A 87 7.93 8.43 -15.61
C GLN A 87 6.64 7.72 -16.00
N GLN A 88 6.21 6.77 -15.19
CA GLN A 88 5.01 5.97 -15.47
C GLN A 88 3.79 6.65 -14.85
N ILE A 89 2.86 7.05 -15.72
CA ILE A 89 1.53 7.52 -15.31
C ILE A 89 0.77 6.33 -14.71
N ALA A 90 0.13 6.54 -13.57
CA ALA A 90 -0.63 5.53 -12.85
C ALA A 90 -1.91 6.13 -12.27
N ASP A 91 -2.91 5.28 -12.07
CA ASP A 91 -4.06 5.60 -11.23
C ASP A 91 -3.75 5.15 -9.80
N ALA A 92 -4.04 5.99 -8.81
CA ALA A 92 -3.80 5.70 -7.40
C ALA A 92 -5.12 5.43 -6.68
N ILE A 93 -5.18 4.30 -5.98
CA ILE A 93 -6.33 3.88 -5.18
C ILE A 93 -5.87 3.68 -3.74
N VAL A 94 -6.48 4.40 -2.81
CA VAL A 94 -6.25 4.18 -1.37
C VAL A 94 -7.01 2.92 -0.95
N VAL A 95 -6.28 1.89 -0.52
CA VAL A 95 -6.84 0.62 -0.07
C VAL A 95 -7.02 0.60 1.45
N LEU A 96 -6.11 1.25 2.18
CA LEU A 96 -6.15 1.34 3.64
C LEU A 96 -5.66 2.70 4.10
N ASP A 97 -6.35 3.32 5.06
CA ASP A 97 -5.96 4.62 5.63
C ASP A 97 -6.07 4.59 7.17
N PHE A 98 -4.91 4.67 7.83
CA PHE A 98 -4.78 4.80 9.29
C PHE A 98 -4.43 6.23 9.74
N GLN A 99 -4.72 7.24 8.93
CA GLN A 99 -4.40 8.67 9.11
C GLN A 99 -2.90 9.02 9.08
N VAL A 100 -2.04 8.17 9.63
CA VAL A 100 -0.57 8.34 9.69
C VAL A 100 0.18 7.37 8.76
N LEU A 101 -0.52 6.34 8.28
CA LEU A 101 -0.02 5.30 7.40
C LEU A 101 -1.12 5.01 6.37
N LEU A 102 -0.78 5.05 5.08
CA LEU A 102 -1.68 4.68 3.99
C LEU A 102 -1.10 3.51 3.20
N LEU A 103 -1.97 2.61 2.77
CA LEU A 103 -1.69 1.62 1.74
C LEU A 103 -2.34 2.07 0.44
N VAL A 104 -1.54 2.33 -0.58
CA VAL A 104 -2.00 2.76 -1.90
C VAL A 104 -1.63 1.70 -2.92
N ARG A 105 -2.59 1.35 -3.76
CA ARG A 105 -2.37 0.57 -4.97
C ARG A 105 -2.26 1.51 -6.15
N LEU A 106 -1.17 1.41 -6.89
CA LEU A 106 -0.98 2.08 -8.16
C LEU A 106 -1.25 1.10 -9.29
N ASP A 107 -2.21 1.44 -10.15
CA ASP A 107 -2.47 0.72 -11.38
C ASP A 107 -1.71 1.43 -12.52
N VAL A 108 -0.66 0.76 -13.01
CA VAL A 108 0.20 1.25 -14.09
C VAL A 108 -0.28 0.64 -15.41
N PRO A 109 -0.54 1.44 -16.46
CA PRO A 109 -0.88 0.91 -17.78
C PRO A 109 0.22 -0.02 -18.30
N ARG A 110 -0.16 -1.22 -18.75
CA ARG A 110 0.75 -2.23 -19.31
C ARG A 110 1.78 -2.81 -18.32
N ALA A 111 1.60 -2.63 -17.01
CA ALA A 111 2.44 -3.25 -15.99
C ALA A 111 1.60 -3.80 -14.83
N SER A 112 2.23 -4.61 -13.96
CA SER A 112 1.58 -5.10 -12.75
C SER A 112 1.32 -3.97 -11.76
N ALA A 113 0.19 -4.05 -11.05
CA ALA A 113 -0.15 -3.11 -9.99
C ALA A 113 0.95 -3.07 -8.92
N ARG A 114 1.29 -1.86 -8.46
CA ARG A 114 2.31 -1.64 -7.43
C ARG A 114 1.66 -1.25 -6.11
N TRP A 115 2.10 -1.89 -5.02
CA TRP A 115 1.63 -1.58 -3.68
C TRP A 115 2.64 -0.70 -2.96
N LEU A 116 2.17 0.42 -2.42
CA LEU A 116 2.99 1.42 -1.76
C LEU A 116 2.46 1.72 -0.36
N TRP A 117 3.38 1.71 0.60
CA TRP A 117 3.12 2.21 1.94
C TRP A 117 3.60 3.67 2.03
N LEU A 118 2.69 4.58 2.35
CA LEU A 118 3.02 5.98 2.63
C LEU A 118 2.91 6.25 4.12
N GLU A 119 3.96 6.81 4.72
CA GLU A 119 3.98 7.15 6.14
C GLU A 119 4.16 8.65 6.35
N ARG A 120 3.31 9.26 7.19
CA ARG A 120 3.34 10.71 7.50
C ARG A 120 4.73 11.21 7.90
N ARG A 121 5.53 10.36 8.55
CA ARG A 121 6.86 10.71 9.05
C ARG A 121 7.86 11.05 7.94
N ALA A 122 7.67 10.54 6.72
CA ALA A 122 8.59 10.78 5.62
C ALA A 122 8.62 12.27 5.25
N GLN A 123 7.45 12.90 5.09
CA GLN A 123 7.31 14.35 4.98
C GLN A 123 6.00 14.82 5.65
N PRO A 124 6.03 15.22 6.94
CA PRO A 124 4.82 15.57 7.68
C PRO A 124 4.20 16.89 7.22
N ALA A 125 5.00 17.81 6.68
CA ALA A 125 4.56 19.14 6.25
C ALA A 125 3.54 19.09 5.09
N ILE A 126 3.77 18.21 4.11
CA ILE A 126 2.91 18.06 2.92
C ILE A 126 1.93 16.88 3.02
N TRP A 127 1.83 16.23 4.19
CA TRP A 127 1.04 15.01 4.37
C TRP A 127 -0.45 15.20 4.07
N HIS A 128 -1.02 16.30 4.56
CA HIS A 128 -2.43 16.61 4.31
C HIS A 128 -2.68 16.88 2.83
N ASP A 129 -1.74 17.51 2.12
CA ASP A 129 -1.87 17.79 0.69
C ASP A 129 -1.82 16.51 -0.13
N VAL A 130 -0.95 15.56 0.22
CA VAL A 130 -0.90 14.24 -0.42
C VAL A 130 -2.19 13.45 -0.20
N ARG A 131 -2.73 13.45 1.03
CA ARG A 131 -4.02 12.80 1.29
C ARG A 131 -5.15 13.45 0.51
N ARG A 132 -5.19 14.79 0.47
CA ARG A 132 -6.16 15.53 -0.34
C ARG A 132 -6.04 15.17 -1.81
N ALA A 133 -4.83 15.07 -2.35
CA ALA A 133 -4.58 14.64 -3.73
C ALA A 133 -5.05 13.19 -3.98
N LEU A 134 -4.83 12.28 -3.03
CA LEU A 134 -5.21 10.87 -3.16
C LEU A 134 -6.74 10.67 -3.12
N TYR A 135 -7.44 11.50 -2.35
CA TYR A 135 -8.90 11.47 -2.25
C TYR A 135 -9.61 12.37 -3.26
N SER A 136 -8.93 13.38 -3.81
CA SER A 136 -9.43 14.13 -4.96
C SER A 136 -9.33 13.20 -6.17
N ARG A 137 -10.44 12.53 -6.50
CA ARG A 137 -10.52 11.70 -7.70
C ARG A 137 -10.06 12.50 -8.91
N ALA A 138 -9.09 11.98 -9.65
CA ALA A 138 -8.94 12.34 -11.05
C ALA A 138 -10.26 11.97 -11.76
N PRO A 139 -10.81 12.83 -12.64
CA PRO A 139 -11.97 12.46 -13.45
C PRO A 139 -11.67 11.14 -14.15
N SER A 140 -12.55 10.15 -13.97
CA SER A 140 -12.36 8.83 -14.56
C SER A 140 -12.18 8.95 -16.08
N ALA A 141 -11.38 8.09 -16.69
CA ALA A 141 -11.23 8.10 -18.15
C ALA A 141 -12.57 7.92 -18.88
N VAL A 142 -13.53 7.24 -18.24
CA VAL A 142 -14.92 7.08 -18.68
C VAL A 142 -15.66 8.41 -18.75
N GLU A 143 -15.46 9.28 -17.77
CA GLU A 143 -16.12 10.60 -17.70
C GLU A 143 -15.52 11.61 -18.68
N ARG A 144 -14.28 11.37 -19.14
CA ARG A 144 -13.65 12.11 -20.26
C ARG A 144 -14.06 11.60 -21.64
N ALA A 145 -14.54 10.36 -21.75
CA ALA A 145 -14.94 9.76 -23.03
C ALA A 145 -16.41 10.04 -23.38
N LEU A 146 -17.19 10.58 -22.45
CA LEU A 146 -18.52 11.11 -22.72
C LEU A 146 -18.40 12.59 -23.10
N PRO A 147 -18.54 12.98 -24.38
CA PRO A 147 -18.71 14.38 -24.72
C PRO A 147 -19.96 14.88 -24.00
N GLY A 148 -19.82 16.00 -23.28
CA GLY A 148 -20.87 16.58 -22.46
C GLY A 148 -22.19 16.65 -23.20
N VAL A 149 -23.20 15.99 -22.65
CA VAL A 149 -24.58 16.30 -22.98
C VAL A 149 -24.98 17.45 -22.04
N PRO A 150 -25.48 18.58 -22.58
CA PRO A 150 -25.79 19.79 -21.82
C PRO A 150 -26.88 19.59 -20.75
#